data_AF-A0A2M8QKN3-F1
#
_entry.id   AF-A0A2M8QKN3-F1
#
_cell.length_a   1.000
_cell.length_b   1.000
_cell.length_c   1.000
_cell.angle_alpha   90.00
_cell.angle_beta   90.00
_cell.angle_gamma   90.00
#
_symmetry.space_group_name_H-M   'P 1'
#
loop_
_entity.id
_entity.type
_entity.pdbx_description
1 polymer ?
#
loop_
_entity_poly.entity_id
_entity_poly.type
_entity_poly.pdbx_seq_one_letter_code
_entity_poly.pdbx_strand_id
1 'polypeptide(L)'
;MTTLFDGFYQMGFVARDLDRATEALGKRFGVKHFRRKRSSPTMDAAHAWVGSTMLELIQVSAGAPDIYTAYVPEEPSAVRLHHHGFRVADAAIWDEINRRIEEAGWATPMRGAVMDGQLNYIYADTRAQTGIYSEFVYLTGAATSIYDDVPHN
;
A
#
# COMPACT_ATOMS: atom_id res chain seq x y z
N MET A 1 -7.68 -8.70 -23.14
CA MET A 1 -6.76 -7.62 -22.71
C MET A 1 -6.92 -7.48 -21.21
N THR A 2 -5.84 -7.67 -20.46
CA THR A 2 -5.87 -7.49 -19.00
C THR A 2 -5.78 -6.00 -18.67
N THR A 3 -6.73 -5.49 -17.90
CA THR A 3 -6.67 -4.12 -17.38
C THR A 3 -5.58 -4.09 -16.31
N LEU A 4 -4.61 -3.17 -16.42
CA LEU A 4 -3.48 -3.13 -15.49
C LEU A 4 -3.93 -2.88 -14.05
N PHE A 5 -4.97 -2.07 -13.88
CA PHE A 5 -5.55 -1.66 -12.59
C PHE A 5 -6.70 -2.57 -12.12
N ASP A 6 -6.77 -3.80 -12.61
CA ASP A 6 -7.68 -4.79 -12.05
C ASP A 6 -7.24 -5.22 -10.63
N GLY A 7 -8.19 -5.68 -9.81
CA GLY A 7 -7.91 -6.11 -8.44
C GLY A 7 -7.63 -4.98 -7.46
N PHE A 8 -8.13 -3.77 -7.73
CA PHE A 8 -8.03 -2.64 -6.79
C PHE A 8 -8.63 -3.03 -5.43
N TYR A 9 -7.82 -2.94 -4.37
CA TYR A 9 -8.27 -3.33 -3.03
C TYR A 9 -7.80 -2.40 -1.93
N GLN A 10 -6.80 -1.54 -2.17
CA GLN A 10 -6.16 -0.77 -1.11
C GLN A 10 -5.89 0.67 -1.52
N MET A 11 -6.11 1.58 -0.57
CA MET A 11 -5.62 2.94 -0.60
C MET A 11 -4.55 3.07 0.49
N GLY A 12 -3.31 3.29 0.06
CA GLY A 12 -2.18 3.50 0.96
C GLY A 12 -1.94 4.97 1.20
N PHE A 13 -1.96 5.37 2.46
CA PHE A 13 -1.69 6.71 2.93
C PHE A 13 -0.38 6.75 3.71
N VAL A 14 0.31 7.89 3.65
CA VAL A 14 1.37 8.20 4.60
C VAL A 14 0.87 9.17 5.68
N ALA A 15 1.35 8.97 6.90
CA ALA A 15 1.03 9.76 8.08
C ALA A 15 2.31 10.14 8.81
N ARG A 16 2.30 11.31 9.47
CA ARG A 16 3.41 11.72 10.34
C ARG A 16 3.33 11.04 11.71
N ASP A 17 2.12 10.91 12.24
CA ASP A 17 1.82 10.30 13.54
C ASP A 17 0.63 9.36 13.36
N LEU A 18 0.89 8.05 13.44
CA LEU A 18 -0.09 7.01 13.18
C LEU A 18 -1.23 7.01 14.21
N ASP A 19 -0.92 7.36 15.46
CA ASP A 19 -1.91 7.40 16.54
C ASP A 19 -2.85 8.58 16.34
N ARG A 20 -2.31 9.78 16.11
CA ARG A 20 -3.12 10.97 15.82
C ARG A 20 -3.92 10.82 14.53
N ALA A 21 -3.32 10.23 13.49
CA ALA A 21 -3.99 10.00 12.22
C ALA A 21 -5.18 9.03 12.37
N THR A 22 -4.98 7.87 13.00
CA THR A 22 -6.07 6.88 13.21
C THR A 22 -7.16 7.44 14.11
N GLU A 23 -6.82 8.19 15.17
CA GLU A 23 -7.80 8.88 16.00
C GLU A 23 -8.61 9.91 15.20
N ALA A 24 -7.94 10.71 14.36
CA ALA A 24 -8.61 11.70 13.52
C ALA A 24 -9.53 11.08 12.47
N LEU A 25 -9.13 9.96 11.84
CA LEU A 25 -9.99 9.21 10.93
C LEU A 25 -11.22 8.67 11.65
N GLY A 26 -11.07 8.17 12.88
CA GLY A 26 -12.20 7.71 13.69
C GLY A 26 -13.18 8.82 14.04
N LYS A 27 -12.68 10.00 14.40
CA LYS A 27 -13.52 11.17 14.73
C LYS A 27 -14.22 11.78 13.51
N ARG A 28 -13.52 11.90 12.38
CA ARG A 28 -13.99 12.62 11.19
C ARG A 28 -14.82 11.73 10.25
N PHE A 29 -14.45 10.45 10.13
CA PHE A 29 -14.99 9.55 9.11
C PHE A 29 -15.52 8.23 9.67
N GLY A 30 -15.39 7.98 10.98
CA GLY A 30 -15.94 6.79 11.63
C GLY A 30 -15.07 5.52 11.54
N VAL A 31 -13.87 5.59 10.96
CA VAL A 31 -12.93 4.45 10.89
C VAL A 31 -12.17 4.34 12.21
N LYS A 32 -12.59 3.41 13.08
CA LYS A 32 -12.16 3.33 14.50
C LYS A 32 -11.26 2.15 14.81
N HIS A 33 -11.40 1.05 14.07
CA HIS A 33 -10.70 -0.20 14.33
C HIS A 33 -9.58 -0.38 13.32
N PHE A 34 -8.35 -0.54 13.82
CA PHE A 34 -7.17 -0.76 13.00
C PHE A 34 -6.34 -1.91 13.58
N ARG A 35 -5.80 -2.76 12.70
CA ARG A 35 -4.70 -3.65 13.05
C ARG A 35 -3.39 -2.87 12.94
N ARG A 36 -2.57 -2.88 13.99
CA ARG A 36 -1.22 -2.30 13.97
C ARG A 36 -0.18 -3.35 13.62
N LYS A 37 0.79 -2.98 12.79
CA LYS A 37 1.92 -3.84 12.40
C LYS A 37 3.18 -3.01 12.24
N ARG A 38 4.28 -3.48 12.82
CA ARG A 38 5.62 -2.98 12.48
C ARG A 38 6.09 -3.69 11.22
N SER A 39 6.14 -2.97 10.10
CA SER A 39 6.47 -3.53 8.79
C SER A 39 7.98 -3.63 8.57
N SER A 40 8.75 -2.72 9.16
CA SER A 40 10.22 -2.72 9.12
C SER A 40 10.79 -1.96 10.34
N PRO A 41 12.13 -1.90 10.53
CA PRO A 41 12.72 -1.04 11.54
C PRO A 41 12.33 0.45 11.41
N THR A 42 12.01 0.91 10.20
CA THR A 42 11.72 2.32 9.87
C THR A 42 10.29 2.59 9.45
N MET A 43 9.41 1.58 9.50
CA MET A 43 8.02 1.70 9.04
C MET A 43 7.04 0.96 9.96
N ASP A 44 6.05 1.70 10.42
CA ASP A 44 4.88 1.20 11.14
C ASP A 44 3.64 1.41 10.27
N ALA A 45 2.70 0.48 10.35
CA ALA A 45 1.48 0.51 9.56
C ALA A 45 0.23 0.25 10.42
N ALA A 46 -0.88 0.84 10.00
CA ALA A 46 -2.21 0.56 10.49
C ALA A 46 -3.11 0.17 9.30
N HIS A 47 -3.86 -0.93 9.43
CA HIS A 47 -4.75 -1.43 8.40
C HIS A 47 -6.19 -1.50 8.91
N ALA A 48 -7.13 -1.08 8.07
CA ALA A 48 -8.56 -1.19 8.33
C ALA A 48 -9.31 -1.47 7.03
N TRP A 49 -10.25 -2.40 7.05
CA TRP A 49 -11.20 -2.57 5.96
C TRP A 49 -12.37 -1.58 6.14
N VAL A 50 -12.73 -0.91 5.06
CA VAL A 50 -13.94 -0.08 4.91
C VAL A 50 -14.68 -0.60 3.68
N GLY A 51 -15.79 -1.31 3.91
CA GLY A 51 -16.40 -2.12 2.86
C GLY A 51 -15.41 -3.15 2.31
N SER A 52 -15.17 -3.11 1.00
CA SER A 52 -14.20 -3.98 0.30
C SER A 52 -12.84 -3.33 0.05
N THR A 53 -12.60 -2.11 0.56
CA THR A 53 -11.34 -1.38 0.37
C THR A 53 -10.56 -1.30 1.68
N MET A 54 -9.29 -1.64 1.62
CA MET A 54 -8.37 -1.48 2.74
C MET A 54 -7.81 -0.06 2.75
N LEU A 55 -7.89 0.58 3.91
CA LEU A 55 -7.05 1.72 4.22
C LEU A 55 -5.77 1.21 4.87
N GLU A 56 -4.63 1.52 4.28
CA GLU A 56 -3.33 1.38 4.92
C GLU A 56 -2.81 2.77 5.28
N LEU A 57 -2.41 2.97 6.52
CA LEU A 57 -1.73 4.18 6.97
C LEU A 57 -0.30 3.79 7.34
N ILE A 58 0.68 4.47 6.76
CA ILE A 58 2.10 4.21 6.96
C ILE A 58 2.72 5.41 7.68
N GLN A 59 3.31 5.15 8.83
CA GLN A 59 4.25 6.08 9.46
C GLN A 59 5.66 5.63 9.16
N VAL A 60 6.49 6.57 8.73
CA VAL A 60 7.90 6.32 8.43
C VAL A 60 8.81 7.13 9.34
N SER A 61 9.96 6.56 9.70
CA SER A 61 11.01 7.23 10.48
C SER A 61 12.26 7.49 9.65
N ALA A 62 13.28 8.10 10.27
CA ALA A 62 14.54 8.42 9.58
C ALA A 62 15.17 7.16 8.95
N GLY A 63 15.60 7.27 7.69
CA GLY A 63 16.15 6.16 6.92
C GLY A 63 15.11 5.30 6.19
N ALA A 64 13.82 5.67 6.23
CA ALA A 64 12.82 5.06 5.36
C ALA A 64 13.02 5.48 3.89
N PRO A 65 12.54 4.67 2.92
CA PRO A 65 12.65 4.98 1.50
C PRO A 65 11.98 6.31 1.10
N ASP A 66 12.62 7.05 0.19
CA ASP A 66 12.21 8.39 -0.24
C ASP A 66 10.81 8.46 -0.86
N ILE A 67 10.35 7.35 -1.45
CA ILE A 67 9.00 7.21 -1.97
C ILE A 67 7.94 7.59 -0.92
N TYR A 68 8.18 7.25 0.36
CA TYR A 68 7.26 7.60 1.44
C TYR A 68 7.56 8.98 2.06
N THR A 69 8.83 9.27 2.36
CA THR A 69 9.21 10.46 3.13
C THR A 69 8.83 11.75 2.42
N ALA A 70 8.88 11.78 1.08
CA ALA A 70 8.48 12.92 0.27
C ALA A 70 6.99 13.29 0.38
N TYR A 71 6.15 12.38 0.88
CA TYR A 71 4.69 12.56 0.94
C TYR A 71 4.18 12.79 2.36
N VAL A 72 5.02 12.69 3.39
CA VAL A 72 4.57 12.81 4.78
C VAL A 72 3.99 14.21 5.03
N PRO A 73 2.70 14.33 5.44
CA PRO A 73 2.09 15.63 5.68
C PRO A 73 2.72 16.32 6.91
N GLU A 74 2.69 17.65 6.96
CA GLU A 74 3.20 18.41 8.12
C GLU A 74 2.29 18.25 9.35
N GLU A 75 0.98 18.35 9.16
CA GLU A 75 -0.02 18.19 10.21
C GLU A 75 -0.01 16.75 10.75
N PRO A 76 0.26 16.53 12.06
CA PRO A 76 0.37 15.19 12.64
C PRO A 76 -0.89 14.33 12.48
N SER A 77 -2.08 14.95 12.50
CA SER A 77 -3.36 14.25 12.36
C SER A 77 -3.79 14.00 10.91
N ALA A 78 -3.04 14.52 9.94
CA ALA A 78 -3.36 14.39 8.52
C ALA A 78 -2.76 13.10 7.94
N VAL A 79 -3.45 12.59 6.91
CA VAL A 79 -2.96 11.52 6.05
C VAL A 79 -2.90 12.03 4.61
N ARG A 80 -1.93 11.55 3.83
CA ARG A 80 -1.83 11.86 2.40
C ARG A 80 -1.87 10.59 1.58
N LEU A 81 -2.79 10.51 0.63
CA LEU A 81 -2.86 9.38 -0.29
C LEU A 81 -1.53 9.28 -1.05
N HIS A 82 -0.94 8.08 -1.02
CA HIS A 82 0.42 7.83 -1.50
C HIS A 82 0.41 6.80 -2.64
N HIS A 83 -0.40 5.75 -2.54
CA HIS A 83 -0.54 4.77 -3.60
C HIS A 83 -1.91 4.10 -3.63
N HIS A 84 -2.23 3.52 -4.79
CA HIS A 84 -3.24 2.48 -4.94
C HIS A 84 -2.59 1.11 -4.85
N GLY A 85 -3.26 0.15 -4.22
CA GLY A 85 -2.83 -1.26 -4.19
C GLY A 85 -3.76 -2.15 -5.03
N PHE A 86 -3.16 -2.98 -5.87
CA PHE A 86 -3.83 -3.93 -6.77
C PHE A 86 -3.39 -5.35 -6.47
N ARG A 87 -4.36 -6.24 -6.18
CA ARG A 87 -4.13 -7.68 -6.03
C ARG A 87 -4.06 -8.32 -7.40
N VAL A 88 -2.91 -8.91 -7.69
CA VAL A 88 -2.69 -9.67 -8.91
C VAL A 88 -3.21 -11.09 -8.73
N ALA A 89 -4.06 -11.52 -9.66
CA ALA A 89 -4.82 -12.76 -9.49
C ALA A 89 -3.98 -14.03 -9.64
N ASP A 90 -3.00 -14.03 -10.56
CA ASP A 90 -2.16 -15.20 -10.83
C ASP A 90 -0.78 -14.81 -11.39
N ALA A 91 0.09 -15.82 -11.53
CA ALA A 91 1.45 -15.66 -12.03
C ALA A 91 1.51 -15.13 -13.47
N ALA A 92 0.59 -15.54 -14.36
CA ALA A 92 0.61 -15.09 -15.75
C ALA A 92 0.29 -13.60 -15.85
N ILE A 93 -0.64 -13.11 -15.04
CA ILE A 93 -0.96 -11.69 -14.94
C ILE A 93 0.19 -10.93 -14.27
N TRP A 94 0.85 -11.51 -13.26
CA TRP A 94 2.04 -10.92 -12.64
C TRP A 94 3.17 -10.68 -13.64
N ASP A 95 3.49 -11.68 -14.47
CA ASP A 95 4.51 -11.56 -15.51
C ASP A 95 4.13 -10.50 -16.55
N GLU A 96 2.86 -10.46 -16.96
CA GLU A 96 2.34 -9.46 -17.87
C GLU A 96 2.42 -8.02 -17.30
N ILE A 97 2.12 -7.84 -16.01
CA ILE A 97 2.28 -6.54 -15.33
C ILE A 97 3.74 -6.10 -15.35
N ASN A 98 4.69 -6.99 -15.04
CA ASN A 98 6.12 -6.67 -15.07
C ASN A 98 6.56 -6.24 -16.48
N ARG A 99 6.20 -7.02 -17.51
CA ARG A 99 6.50 -6.68 -18.91
C ARG A 99 5.93 -5.32 -19.30
N ARG A 100 4.69 -5.00 -18.91
CA ARG A 100 4.05 -3.72 -19.24
C ARG A 100 4.67 -2.54 -18.52
N ILE A 101 5.11 -2.71 -17.27
CA ILE A 101 5.85 -1.68 -16.53
C ILE A 101 7.17 -1.37 -17.24
N GLU A 102 7.88 -2.40 -17.69
CA GLU A 102 9.13 -2.26 -18.45
C GLU A 102 8.90 -1.58 -19.80
N GLU A 103 7.90 -1.99 -20.56
CA GLU A 103 7.54 -1.39 -21.86
C GLU A 103 7.09 0.06 -21.76
N ALA A 104 6.39 0.40 -20.68
CA ALA A 104 5.99 1.78 -20.39
C ALA A 104 7.16 2.64 -19.90
N GLY A 105 8.29 2.03 -19.53
CA GLY A 105 9.46 2.74 -19.00
C GLY A 105 9.22 3.40 -17.64
N TRP A 106 8.28 2.88 -16.83
CA TRP A 106 8.02 3.44 -15.51
C TRP A 106 9.13 3.08 -14.53
N ALA A 107 9.55 4.05 -13.72
CA ALA A 107 10.47 3.80 -12.63
C ALA A 107 9.80 2.91 -11.57
N THR A 108 10.58 1.99 -10.99
CA THR A 108 10.10 1.09 -9.92
C THR A 108 10.92 1.33 -8.65
N PRO A 109 10.71 2.45 -7.94
CA PRO A 109 11.56 2.85 -6.81
C PRO A 109 11.55 1.86 -5.63
N MET A 110 10.57 0.96 -5.58
CA MET A 110 10.52 -0.11 -4.58
C MET A 110 9.93 -1.36 -5.21
N ARG A 111 10.64 -2.49 -5.08
CA ARG A 111 10.17 -3.82 -5.49
C ARG A 111 10.83 -4.88 -4.64
N GLY A 112 10.16 -6.00 -4.43
CA GLY A 112 10.75 -7.09 -3.67
C GLY A 112 9.85 -8.29 -3.51
N ALA A 113 10.42 -9.29 -2.87
CA ALA A 113 9.76 -10.52 -2.48
C ALA A 113 10.01 -10.77 -1.00
N VAL A 114 8.95 -11.05 -0.23
CA VAL A 114 9.03 -11.38 1.20
C VAL A 114 8.23 -12.66 1.48
N MET A 115 8.32 -13.18 2.70
CA MET A 115 7.71 -14.47 3.08
C MET A 115 8.17 -15.60 2.15
N ASP A 116 9.49 -15.72 1.97
CA ASP A 116 10.11 -16.73 1.09
C ASP A 116 9.55 -16.72 -0.35
N GLY A 117 9.26 -15.52 -0.87
CA GLY A 117 8.75 -15.34 -2.23
C GLY A 117 7.23 -15.45 -2.37
N GLN A 118 6.51 -15.67 -1.28
CA GLN A 118 5.05 -15.80 -1.31
C GLN A 118 4.32 -14.47 -1.44
N LEU A 119 4.96 -13.35 -1.07
CA LEU A 119 4.47 -12.00 -1.32
C LEU A 119 5.46 -11.28 -2.22
N ASN A 120 5.04 -10.97 -3.44
CA ASN A 120 5.78 -10.15 -4.38
C ASN A 120 5.09 -8.81 -4.55
N TYR A 121 5.84 -7.73 -4.56
CA TYR A 121 5.30 -6.40 -4.69
C TYR A 121 6.17 -5.50 -5.57
N ILE A 122 5.54 -4.55 -6.24
CA ILE A 122 6.21 -3.55 -7.06
C ILE A 122 5.44 -2.23 -7.01
N TYR A 123 6.15 -1.15 -6.69
CA TYR A 123 5.67 0.21 -6.79
C TYR A 123 6.09 0.77 -8.15
N ALA A 124 5.15 0.97 -9.04
CA ALA A 124 5.37 1.67 -10.31
C ALA A 124 5.09 3.17 -10.13
N ASP A 125 6.03 4.00 -10.59
CA ASP A 125 5.89 5.46 -10.62
C ASP A 125 4.93 5.89 -11.72
N THR A 126 3.65 5.88 -11.37
CA THR A 126 2.53 6.26 -12.23
C THR A 126 2.00 7.65 -11.88
N ARG A 127 2.77 8.45 -11.12
CA ARG A 127 2.34 9.75 -10.61
C ARG A 127 2.02 10.73 -11.72
N ALA A 128 2.77 10.69 -12.82
CA ALA A 128 2.53 11.54 -13.98
C ALA A 128 1.18 11.23 -14.68
N GLN A 129 0.63 10.02 -14.48
CA GLN A 129 -0.61 9.56 -15.11
C GLN A 129 -1.81 9.59 -14.16
N THR A 130 -1.61 9.24 -12.89
CA THR A 130 -2.69 9.01 -11.91
C THR A 130 -2.60 9.90 -10.68
N GLY A 131 -1.52 10.68 -10.55
CA GLY A 131 -1.26 11.56 -9.41
C GLY A 131 -0.57 10.87 -8.22
N ILE A 132 -0.52 9.55 -8.18
CA ILE A 132 0.09 8.76 -7.09
C ILE A 132 0.81 7.51 -7.63
N TYR A 133 1.48 6.74 -6.76
CA TYR A 133 2.08 5.48 -7.15
C TYR A 133 1.03 4.37 -7.31
N SER A 134 1.36 3.35 -8.11
CA SER A 134 0.56 2.13 -8.22
C SER A 134 1.38 0.97 -7.68
N GLU A 135 0.90 0.32 -6.63
CA GLU A 135 1.47 -0.91 -6.07
C GLU A 135 0.72 -2.12 -6.64
N PHE A 136 1.45 -3.05 -7.23
CA PHE A 136 0.92 -4.35 -7.62
C PHE A 136 1.46 -5.41 -6.66
N VAL A 137 0.57 -6.24 -6.12
CA VAL A 137 0.92 -7.26 -5.13
C VAL A 137 0.41 -8.62 -5.58
N TYR A 138 1.34 -9.56 -5.78
CA TYR A 138 1.04 -10.94 -6.08
C TYR A 138 1.30 -11.82 -4.87
N LEU A 139 0.27 -12.56 -4.45
CA LEU A 139 0.32 -13.44 -3.28
C LEU A 139 0.13 -14.90 -3.65
N THR A 140 0.85 -15.74 -2.93
CA THR A 140 0.70 -17.19 -2.95
C THR A 140 0.83 -17.75 -1.54
N GLY A 141 0.52 -19.03 -1.34
CA GLY A 141 0.80 -19.73 -0.08
C GLY A 141 0.19 -19.04 1.14
N ALA A 142 0.98 -18.94 2.23
CA ALA A 142 0.52 -18.34 3.48
C ALA A 142 0.30 -16.82 3.38
N ALA A 143 0.90 -16.16 2.38
CA ALA A 143 0.73 -14.73 2.21
C ALA A 143 -0.70 -14.36 1.82
N THR A 144 -1.50 -15.27 1.23
CA THR A 144 -2.92 -15.02 0.88
C THR A 144 -3.78 -14.65 2.09
N SER A 145 -3.37 -15.05 3.29
CA SER A 145 -4.08 -14.79 4.55
C SER A 145 -3.49 -13.62 5.35
N ILE A 146 -2.55 -12.85 4.78
CA ILE A 146 -1.82 -11.78 5.51
C ILE A 146 -2.74 -10.65 6.01
N TYR A 147 -3.98 -10.60 5.56
CA TYR A 147 -4.95 -9.57 5.94
C TYR A 147 -6.22 -10.11 6.59
N ASP A 148 -6.26 -11.40 6.94
CA ASP A 148 -7.43 -12.05 7.54
C ASP A 148 -7.74 -11.51 8.94
N ASP A 149 -6.75 -10.95 9.64
CA ASP A 149 -6.87 -10.34 10.96
C ASP A 149 -7.09 -8.81 10.92
N VAL A 150 -7.22 -8.21 9.74
CA VAL A 150 -7.53 -6.79 9.60
C VAL A 150 -9.01 -6.56 9.95
N PRO A 151 -9.34 -5.62 10.86
CA PRO A 151 -10.72 -5.38 11.25
C PRO A 151 -11.52 -4.68 10.14
N HIS A 152 -12.82 -4.97 10.09
CA HIS A 152 -13.81 -4.26 9.27
C HIS A 152 -14.49 -3.16 10.09
N ASN A 153 -14.67 -1.99 9.48
CA ASN A 153 -15.37 -0.81 10.05
C ASN A 153 -16.71 -0.57 9.39
#